data_AF-A0A936VWD7-F1
#
_entry.id   AF-A0A936VWD7-F1
#
_cell.length_a   1.000
_cell.length_b   1.000
_cell.length_c   1.000
_cell.angle_alpha   90.00
_cell.angle_beta   90.00
_cell.angle_gamma   90.00
#
_symmetry.space_group_name_H-M   'P 1'
#
loop_
_entity.id
_entity.type
_entity.pdbx_description
1 polymer ?
#
loop_
_entity_poly.entity_id
_entity_poly.type
_entity_poly.pdbx_seq_one_letter_code
_entity_poly.pdbx_strand_id
1 'polypeptide(L)'
;MIKILFEQKEYELCINKVQSAMNWIKRNKELGYHREYYINFLKLTLRVCTSAFSGTKEENKDLIKMIKTEARMVEKSWLLDQFTKAMN
;
A
#
# COMPACT_ATOMS: atom_id res chain seq x y z
N MET A 1 5.35 -10.37 4.80
CA MET A 1 6.40 -9.43 5.26
C MET A 1 5.92 -7.98 5.31
N ILE A 2 5.46 -7.37 4.19
CA ILE A 2 5.00 -5.96 4.19
C ILE A 2 3.90 -5.70 5.23
N LYS A 3 2.87 -6.56 5.29
CA LYS A 3 1.79 -6.47 6.29
C LYS A 3 2.31 -6.51 7.73
N ILE A 4 3.23 -7.43 8.02
CA ILE A 4 3.87 -7.59 9.33
C ILE A 4 4.63 -6.32 9.72
N LEU A 5 5.47 -5.81 8.81
CA LEU A 5 6.24 -4.58 9.06
C LEU A 5 5.34 -3.38 9.32
N PHE A 6 4.24 -3.29 8.55
CA PHE A 6 3.23 -2.25 8.74
C PHE A 6 2.57 -2.35 10.12
N GLU A 7 2.11 -3.53 10.50
CA GLU A 7 1.43 -3.80 11.78
C GLU A 7 2.38 -3.59 12.98
N GLN A 8 3.67 -3.86 12.81
CA GLN A 8 4.72 -3.60 13.81
C GLN A 8 5.16 -2.13 13.85
N LYS A 9 4.60 -1.26 13.00
CA LYS A 9 4.97 0.17 12.87
C LYS A 9 6.42 0.40 12.43
N GLU A 10 7.05 -0.60 11.82
CA GLU A 10 8.39 -0.54 11.24
C GLU A 10 8.33 0.15 9.86
N TYR A 11 7.90 1.40 9.82
CA TYR A 11 7.53 2.09 8.57
C TYR A 11 8.70 2.35 7.64
N GLU A 12 9.88 2.70 8.16
CA GLU A 12 11.08 2.91 7.36
C GLU A 12 11.51 1.62 6.65
N LEU A 13 11.53 0.50 7.39
CA LEU A 13 11.79 -0.82 6.82
C LEU A 13 10.70 -1.22 5.82
N CYS A 14 9.44 -0.93 6.13
CA CYS A 14 8.32 -1.18 5.22
C CYS A 14 8.49 -0.43 3.90
N ILE A 15 8.81 0.87 3.92
CA ILE A 15 9.09 1.69 2.73
C ILE A 15 10.19 1.03 1.88
N ASN A 16 11.32 0.68 2.49
CA ASN A 16 12.44 0.06 1.80
C ASN A 16 12.04 -1.27 1.14
N LYS A 17 11.27 -2.11 1.84
CA LYS A 17 10.79 -3.39 1.29
C LYS A 17 9.76 -3.20 0.19
N VAL A 18 8.84 -2.25 0.33
CA VAL A 18 7.83 -1.94 -0.69
C VAL A 18 8.50 -1.45 -1.97
N GLN A 19 9.44 -0.51 -1.88
CA GLN A 19 10.18 -0.01 -3.05
C GLN A 19 11.00 -1.12 -3.73
N SER A 20 11.68 -1.95 -2.94
CA SER A 20 12.43 -3.11 -3.44
C SER A 20 11.52 -4.10 -4.18
N ALA A 21 10.35 -4.41 -3.61
CA ALA A 21 9.36 -5.30 -4.21
C ALA A 21 8.81 -4.71 -5.53
N MET A 22 8.48 -3.41 -5.56
CA MET A 22 8.04 -2.76 -6.80
C MET A 22 9.11 -2.84 -7.89
N ASN A 23 10.38 -2.60 -7.55
CA ASN A 23 11.48 -2.68 -8.49
C ASN A 23 11.66 -4.09 -9.05
N TRP A 24 11.54 -5.11 -8.20
CA TRP A 24 11.56 -6.51 -8.63
C TRP A 24 10.36 -6.83 -9.55
N ILE A 25 9.14 -6.50 -9.17
CA ILE A 25 7.93 -6.73 -9.98
C ILE A 25 8.01 -6.01 -11.34
N LYS A 26 8.58 -4.79 -11.37
CA LYS A 26 8.75 -4.05 -12.61
C LYS A 26 9.63 -4.79 -13.62
N ARG A 27 10.66 -5.49 -13.15
CA ARG A 27 11.64 -6.23 -13.99
C ARG A 27 11.17 -7.62 -14.39
N ASN A 28 10.26 -8.24 -13.63
CA ASN A 28 9.77 -9.60 -13.89
C ASN A 28 8.50 -9.58 -14.76
N LYS A 29 8.69 -9.69 -16.08
CA LYS A 29 7.59 -9.65 -17.06
C LYS A 29 6.68 -10.88 -17.00
N GLU A 30 7.14 -11.99 -16.43
CA GLU A 30 6.39 -13.25 -16.30
C GLU A 30 5.15 -13.16 -15.40
N LEU A 31 5.04 -12.11 -14.58
CA LEU A 31 3.91 -11.91 -13.66
C LEU A 31 2.59 -11.55 -14.36
N GLY A 32 2.60 -11.26 -15.66
CA GLY A 32 1.39 -11.00 -16.45
C GLY A 32 0.46 -9.97 -15.78
N TYR A 33 -0.83 -10.31 -15.65
CA TYR A 33 -1.82 -9.43 -15.03
C TYR A 33 -1.62 -9.26 -13.52
N HIS A 34 -1.05 -10.25 -12.81
CA HIS A 34 -0.79 -10.15 -11.37
C HIS A 34 0.14 -8.99 -11.03
N ARG A 35 1.03 -8.62 -11.97
CA ARG A 35 1.91 -7.46 -11.85
C ARG A 35 1.14 -6.19 -11.46
N GLU A 36 0.02 -5.92 -12.12
CA GLU A 36 -0.80 -4.73 -11.88
C GLU A 36 -1.40 -4.77 -10.46
N TYR A 37 -1.93 -5.93 -10.06
CA TYR A 37 -2.52 -6.13 -8.74
C TYR A 37 -1.53 -5.88 -7.60
N TYR A 38 -0.31 -6.40 -7.73
CA TYR A 38 0.72 -6.19 -6.72
C TYR A 38 1.27 -4.76 -6.75
N ILE A 39 1.48 -4.17 -7.93
CA ILE A 39 1.96 -2.78 -8.03
C ILE A 39 0.97 -1.80 -7.40
N ASN A 40 -0.33 -1.99 -7.62
CA ASN A 40 -1.35 -1.13 -7.03
C ASN A 40 -1.36 -1.24 -5.50
N PHE A 41 -1.28 -2.47 -4.97
CA PHE A 41 -1.12 -2.69 -3.54
C PHE A 41 0.13 -2.00 -2.98
N LEU A 42 1.29 -2.16 -3.62
CA LEU A 42 2.55 -1.62 -3.16
C LEU A 42 2.61 -0.10 -3.24
N LYS A 43 2.08 0.52 -4.31
CA LYS A 43 2.03 1.99 -4.44
C LYS A 43 1.19 2.61 -3.33
N LEU A 44 0.02 2.03 -3.07
CA LEU A 44 -0.86 2.53 -2.02
C LEU A 44 -0.23 2.29 -0.65
N THR A 45 0.34 1.10 -0.40
CA THR A 45 1.09 0.81 0.84
C THR A 45 2.25 1.76 1.05
N LEU A 46 3.01 2.09 -0.01
CA LEU A 46 4.09 3.07 0.04
C LEU A 46 3.56 4.43 0.48
N ARG A 47 2.48 4.90 -0.17
CA ARG A 47 1.83 6.16 0.18
C ARG A 47 1.37 6.15 1.64
N VAL A 48 0.85 5.03 2.14
CA VAL A 48 0.55 4.91 3.57
C VAL A 48 1.83 5.04 4.37
N CYS A 49 2.83 4.19 4.21
CA CYS A 49 4.02 4.23 5.06
C CYS A 49 4.75 5.59 5.01
N THR A 50 4.70 6.32 3.90
CA THR A 50 5.27 7.67 3.78
C THR A 50 4.40 8.78 4.34
N SER A 51 3.07 8.64 4.27
CA SER A 51 2.10 9.71 4.55
C SER A 51 1.18 9.41 5.74
N ALA A 52 1.32 8.23 6.37
CA ALA A 52 0.31 7.60 7.23
C ALA A 52 -0.20 8.49 8.36
N PHE A 53 0.53 9.53 8.77
CA PHE A 53 0.18 10.31 9.96
C PHE A 53 0.42 11.82 9.84
N SER A 54 0.65 12.34 8.63
CA SER A 54 0.87 13.78 8.41
C SER A 54 -0.01 14.39 7.31
N GLY A 55 -0.77 13.56 6.59
CA GLY A 55 -1.74 14.03 5.60
C GLY A 55 -2.96 14.70 6.23
N THR A 56 -3.53 15.67 5.54
CA THR A 56 -4.80 16.30 5.90
C THR A 56 -5.95 15.29 5.86
N LYS A 57 -7.05 15.61 6.56
CA LYS A 57 -8.28 14.81 6.53
C LYS A 57 -8.79 14.55 5.12
N GLU A 58 -8.61 15.50 4.20
CA GLU A 58 -9.05 15.37 2.81
C GLU A 58 -8.15 14.41 2.01
N GLU A 59 -6.83 14.52 2.16
CA GLU A 59 -5.89 13.59 1.54
C GLU A 59 -6.13 12.14 1.98
N ASN A 60 -6.48 11.93 3.25
CA ASN A 60 -6.84 10.61 3.78
C ASN A 60 -8.14 10.07 3.17
N LYS A 61 -9.16 10.92 2.97
CA LYS A 61 -10.40 10.51 2.28
C LYS A 61 -10.14 10.12 0.83
N ASP A 62 -9.32 10.89 0.12
CA ASP A 62 -8.95 10.59 -1.27
C ASP A 62 -8.23 9.25 -1.36
N LEU A 63 -7.31 8.98 -0.43
CA LEU A 63 -6.58 7.73 -0.38
C LEU A 63 -7.52 6.54 -0.13
N ILE A 64 -8.47 6.68 0.79
CA ILE A 64 -9.52 5.68 1.02
C ILE A 64 -10.38 5.46 -0.22
N LYS A 65 -10.76 6.54 -0.90
CA LYS A 65 -11.53 6.46 -2.15
C LYS A 65 -10.74 5.69 -3.21
N MET A 66 -9.45 5.98 -3.39
CA MET A 66 -8.57 5.26 -4.32
C MET A 66 -8.52 3.76 -4.00
N ILE A 67 -8.33 3.40 -2.72
CA ILE A 67 -8.32 1.99 -2.29
C ILE A 67 -9.67 1.33 -2.64
N LYS A 68 -10.79 1.99 -2.34
CA LYS A 68 -12.14 1.48 -2.60
C LYS A 68 -12.46 1.34 -4.08
N THR A 69 -11.95 2.22 -4.95
CA THR A 69 -12.23 2.17 -6.39
C THR A 69 -11.28 1.28 -7.18
N GLU A 70 -10.09 0.98 -6.64
CA GLU A 70 -9.14 0.12 -7.33
C GLU A 70 -9.66 -1.32 -7.39
N ALA A 71 -9.97 -1.79 -8.60
CA ALA A 71 -10.49 -3.13 -8.84
C ALA A 71 -9.36 -4.17 -8.93
N ARG A 72 -8.17 -3.74 -9.37
CA ARG A 72 -7.02 -4.61 -9.60
C ARG A 72 -5.99 -4.41 -8.52
N MET A 73 -6.30 -4.90 -7.32
CA MET A 73 -5.43 -4.78 -6.17
C MET A 73 -5.59 -5.97 -5.23
N VAL A 74 -4.47 -6.55 -4.81
CA VAL A 74 -4.45 -7.53 -3.72
C VAL A 74 -4.61 -6.85 -2.36
N GLU A 75 -5.11 -7.57 -1.36
CA GLU A 75 -5.13 -7.12 0.04
C GLU A 75 -5.88 -5.79 0.28
N LYS A 76 -6.83 -5.45 -0.60
CA LYS A 76 -7.62 -4.20 -0.53
C LYS A 76 -8.37 -4.05 0.79
N SER A 77 -9.03 -5.11 1.25
CA SER A 77 -9.77 -5.11 2.52
C SER A 77 -8.84 -4.87 3.71
N TRP A 78 -7.67 -5.53 3.72
CA TRP A 78 -6.67 -5.35 4.76
C TRP A 78 -6.15 -3.91 4.78
N LEU A 79 -5.76 -3.33 3.63
CA LEU A 79 -5.23 -1.96 3.62
C LEU A 79 -6.29 -0.95 4.08
N LEU A 80 -7.55 -1.13 3.70
CA LEU A 80 -8.66 -0.28 4.15
C LEU A 80 -8.91 -0.37 5.66
N ASP A 81 -8.80 -1.56 6.25
CA ASP A 81 -8.89 -1.78 7.69
C ASP A 81 -7.76 -1.05 8.43
N GLN A 82 -6.51 -1.16 7.93
CA GLN A 82 -5.39 -0.42 8.50
C GLN A 82 -5.62 1.10 8.49
N PHE A 83 -6.18 1.66 7.41
CA PHE A 83 -6.53 3.08 7.34
C PHE A 83 -7.61 3.47 8.35
N THR A 84 -8.63 2.64 8.49
CA THR A 84 -9.75 2.93 9.40
C THR A 84 -9.25 2.91 10.86
N LYS A 85 -8.38 1.97 11.21
CA LYS A 85 -7.75 1.88 12.53
C LYS A 85 -6.80 3.04 12.83
N ALA A 86 -6.10 3.55 11.82
CA ALA A 86 -5.15 4.65 11.97
C ALA A 86 -5.82 6.04 12.14
N MET A 87 -7.08 6.19 11.71
CA MET A 87 -7.82 7.47 11.77
C MET A 87 -8.77 7.61 12.97
N ASN A 88 -9.03 6.53 13.71
CA ASN A 88 -9.80 6.54 14.95
C ASN A 88 -8.87 6.74 16.15
#